data_AF-A0A1W1W532-F1
#
_entry.id   AF-A0A1W1W532-F1
#
_cell.length_a   1.000
_cell.length_b   1.000
_cell.length_c   1.000
_cell.angle_alpha   90.00
_cell.angle_beta   90.00
_cell.angle_gamma   90.00
#
_symmetry.space_group_name_H-M   'P 1'
#
loop_
_entity.id
_entity.type
_entity.pdbx_description
1 polymer ?
#
loop_
_entity_poly.entity_id
_entity_poly.type
_entity_poly.pdbx_seq_one_letter_code
_entity_poly.pdbx_strand_id
1 'polypeptide(L)'
;MGNKADTTGERPPKPVSTTAVTWSIRGVERETRALLEKAAVRADKTMGQYFNDEVRAFVQDELRQAEAPQLPASPRDLQVQVEQLTQLVEGIASRLAEPARKSFWQRVFGK
;
A
#
# COMPACT_ATOMS: atom_id res chain seq x y z
N MET A 1 46.77 -26.26 34.77
CA MET A 1 45.72 -26.35 33.74
C MET A 1 44.49 -25.62 34.23
N GLY A 2 44.12 -24.51 33.59
CA GLY A 2 42.91 -23.76 33.92
C GLY A 2 42.34 -23.20 32.62
N ASN A 3 41.33 -23.87 32.09
CA ASN A 3 40.62 -23.44 30.88
C ASN A 3 39.81 -22.19 31.19
N LYS A 4 40.16 -21.06 30.57
CA LYS A 4 39.28 -19.90 30.51
C LYS A 4 38.35 -20.07 29.32
N ALA A 5 37.08 -20.31 29.60
CA ALA A 5 36.02 -20.33 28.61
C ALA A 5 35.74 -18.89 28.13
N ASP A 6 35.67 -18.78 26.83
CA ASP A 6 35.23 -17.65 26.02
C ASP A 6 33.81 -17.24 26.40
N THR A 7 33.61 -15.97 26.78
CA THR A 7 32.29 -15.33 26.75
C THR A 7 32.44 -13.91 26.24
N THR A 8 32.77 -13.82 24.95
CA THR A 8 32.44 -12.63 24.15
C THR A 8 30.92 -12.48 24.16
N GLY A 9 30.42 -11.74 25.15
CA GLY A 9 29.02 -11.36 25.25
C GLY A 9 28.68 -10.41 24.11
N GLU A 10 28.30 -10.96 22.97
CA GLU A 10 27.66 -10.21 21.90
C GLU A 10 26.43 -9.54 22.50
N ARG A 11 26.51 -8.20 22.60
CA ARG A 11 25.37 -7.38 22.98
C ARG A 11 24.24 -7.73 22.01
N PRO A 12 23.05 -8.15 22.48
CA PRO A 12 21.95 -8.45 21.59
C PRO A 12 21.72 -7.25 20.66
N PRO A 13 21.49 -7.47 19.35
CA PRO A 13 21.29 -6.41 18.40
C PRO A 13 20.20 -5.49 18.93
N LYS A 14 20.49 -4.19 19.01
CA LYS A 14 19.49 -3.18 19.38
C LYS A 14 18.27 -3.43 18.49
N PRO A 15 17.06 -3.61 19.04
CA PRO A 15 15.87 -3.67 18.20
C PRO A 15 15.88 -2.41 17.34
N VAL A 16 15.68 -2.58 16.04
CA VAL A 16 15.56 -1.47 15.10
C VAL A 16 14.59 -0.49 15.74
N SER A 17 15.06 0.71 16.04
CA SER A 17 14.28 1.71 16.73
C SER A 17 13.21 2.19 15.76
N THR A 18 12.09 1.47 15.69
CA THR A 18 10.81 1.89 15.09
C THR A 18 10.17 2.99 15.95
N THR A 19 11.00 3.82 16.59
CA THR A 19 10.58 4.81 17.58
C THR A 19 9.79 5.88 16.88
N ALA A 20 8.48 5.81 17.03
CA ALA A 20 7.59 6.92 16.76
C ALA A 20 8.22 8.20 17.35
N VAL A 21 8.49 9.17 16.48
CA VAL A 21 9.08 10.44 16.87
C VAL A 21 8.03 11.21 17.66
N THR A 22 8.43 11.76 18.82
CA THR A 22 7.54 12.65 19.57
C THR A 22 7.31 13.92 18.76
N TRP A 23 6.06 14.14 18.38
CA TRP A 23 5.59 15.33 17.67
C TRP A 23 4.41 15.95 18.40
N SER A 24 4.17 17.24 18.17
CA SER A 24 3.07 17.98 18.78
C SER A 24 2.23 18.64 17.69
N ILE A 25 0.93 18.40 17.73
CA ILE A 25 -0.04 19.03 16.82
C ILE A 25 -0.61 20.26 17.52
N ARG A 26 -0.46 21.44 16.92
CA ARG A 26 -0.98 22.71 17.43
C ARG A 26 -2.39 22.97 16.85
N GLY A 27 -3.19 23.75 17.57
CA GLY A 27 -4.52 24.17 17.10
C GLY A 27 -5.61 23.09 17.17
N VAL A 28 -5.36 21.96 17.83
CA VAL A 28 -6.39 20.93 18.05
C VAL A 28 -7.38 21.43 19.10
N GLU A 29 -8.64 21.58 18.71
CA GLU A 29 -9.72 21.96 19.63
C GLU A 29 -9.92 20.88 20.71
N ARG A 30 -10.37 21.31 21.89
CA ARG A 30 -10.61 20.39 23.03
C ARG A 30 -11.62 19.30 22.67
N GLU A 31 -12.67 19.67 21.94
CA GLU A 31 -13.71 18.74 21.50
C GLU A 31 -13.15 17.70 20.53
N THR A 32 -12.40 18.13 19.52
CA THR A 32 -11.73 17.23 18.56
C THR A 32 -10.83 16.24 19.28
N ARG A 33 -10.03 16.70 20.24
CA ARG A 33 -9.17 15.82 21.05
C ARG A 33 -10.00 14.78 21.81
N ALA A 34 -11.08 15.19 22.47
CA ALA A 34 -11.93 14.28 23.24
C ALA A 34 -12.58 13.20 22.35
N LEU A 35 -13.02 13.56 21.15
CA LEU A 35 -13.56 12.61 20.17
C LEU A 35 -12.49 11.60 19.71
N LEU A 36 -11.28 12.06 19.41
CA LEU A 36 -10.16 11.20 19.03
C LEU A 36 -9.78 10.24 20.18
N GLU A 37 -9.73 10.72 21.43
CA GLU A 37 -9.43 9.88 22.60
C GLU A 37 -10.52 8.81 22.78
N LYS A 38 -11.80 9.18 22.66
CA LYS A 38 -12.92 8.24 22.73
C LYS A 38 -12.87 7.19 21.63
N ALA A 39 -12.50 7.58 20.41
CA ALA A 39 -12.37 6.66 19.28
C ALA A 39 -11.19 5.69 19.46
N ALA A 40 -10.05 6.18 19.95
CA ALA A 40 -8.89 5.35 20.27
C ALA A 40 -9.22 4.30 21.34
N VAL A 41 -9.89 4.70 22.42
CA VAL A 41 -10.36 3.77 23.47
C VAL A 41 -11.33 2.73 22.91
N ARG A 42 -12.28 3.14 22.07
CA ARG A 42 -13.23 2.21 21.43
C ARG A 42 -12.53 1.19 20.51
N ALA A 43 -11.43 1.58 19.90
CA ALA A 43 -10.62 0.72 19.02
C ALA A 43 -9.58 -0.12 19.77
N ASP A 44 -9.51 -0.04 21.10
CA ASP A 44 -8.48 -0.67 21.94
C ASP A 44 -7.04 -0.29 21.53
N LYS A 45 -6.86 0.97 21.14
CA LYS A 45 -5.58 1.54 20.68
C LYS A 45 -5.16 2.71 21.57
N THR A 46 -3.85 2.89 21.72
CA THR A 46 -3.33 4.17 22.24
C THR A 46 -3.62 5.30 21.24
N MET A 47 -3.68 6.55 21.72
CA MET A 47 -3.91 7.71 20.85
C MET A 47 -2.90 7.80 19.69
N GLY A 48 -1.63 7.46 19.95
CA GLY A 48 -0.60 7.45 18.92
C GLY A 48 -0.80 6.35 17.87
N GLN A 49 -1.22 5.15 18.28
CA GLN A 49 -1.55 4.06 17.36
C GLN A 49 -2.79 4.39 16.53
N TYR A 50 -3.86 4.86 17.17
CA TYR A 50 -5.08 5.28 16.50
C TYR A 50 -4.79 6.36 15.46
N PHE A 51 -4.02 7.39 15.85
CA PHE A 51 -3.60 8.43 14.92
C PHE A 51 -2.82 7.84 13.74
N ASN A 52 -1.81 7.01 14.04
CA ASN A 52 -0.97 6.42 13.00
C ASN A 52 -1.77 5.58 12.02
N ASP A 53 -2.77 4.83 12.45
CA ASP A 53 -3.52 3.94 11.58
C ASP A 53 -4.59 4.71 10.80
N GLU A 54 -5.48 5.41 11.52
CA GLU A 54 -6.69 5.98 10.94
C GLU A 54 -6.38 7.26 10.15
N VAL A 55 -5.55 8.16 10.68
CA VAL A 55 -5.20 9.40 9.97
C VAL A 55 -4.34 9.09 8.76
N ARG A 56 -3.44 8.09 8.85
CA ARG A 56 -2.68 7.64 7.68
C ARG A 56 -3.60 7.05 6.62
N ALA A 57 -4.50 6.16 7.00
CA ALA A 57 -5.44 5.54 6.05
C ALA A 57 -6.31 6.60 5.37
N PHE A 58 -6.84 7.56 6.14
CA PHE A 58 -7.62 8.68 5.63
C PHE A 58 -6.83 9.51 4.61
N VAL A 59 -5.63 9.97 4.96
CA VAL A 59 -4.81 10.79 4.05
C VAL A 59 -4.35 9.99 2.83
N GLN A 60 -4.06 8.69 2.98
CA GLN A 60 -3.72 7.83 1.84
C GLN A 60 -4.89 7.68 0.86
N ASP A 61 -6.12 7.60 1.35
CA ASP A 61 -7.31 7.57 0.51
C ASP A 61 -7.52 8.92 -0.19
N GLU A 62 -7.42 10.04 0.54
CA GLU A 62 -7.51 11.39 -0.06
C GLU A 62 -6.46 11.62 -1.16
N LEU A 63 -5.21 11.23 -0.90
CA LEU A 63 -4.13 11.34 -1.90
C LEU A 63 -4.40 10.44 -3.11
N ARG A 64 -4.88 9.21 -2.90
CA ARG A 64 -5.27 8.31 -4.00
C ARG A 64 -6.39 8.89 -4.85
N GLN A 65 -7.37 9.54 -4.25
CA GLN A 65 -8.47 10.18 -4.98
C GLN A 65 -7.99 11.43 -5.72
N ALA A 66 -7.08 12.20 -5.13
CA ALA A 66 -6.49 13.38 -5.77
C ALA A 66 -5.57 13.01 -6.95
N GLU A 67 -4.87 11.87 -6.85
CA GLU A 67 -3.99 11.33 -7.89
C GLU A 67 -4.73 10.43 -8.88
N ALA A 68 -5.99 10.06 -8.60
CA ALA A 68 -6.79 9.30 -9.54
C ALA A 68 -6.87 10.10 -10.84
N PRO A 69 -6.41 9.53 -11.98
CA PRO A 69 -6.62 10.17 -13.27
C PRO A 69 -8.12 10.44 -13.37
N GLN A 70 -8.50 11.70 -13.60
CA GLN A 70 -9.89 12.04 -13.84
C GLN A 70 -10.38 11.07 -14.92
N LEU A 71 -11.24 10.14 -14.52
CA LEU A 71 -11.85 9.20 -15.45
C LEU A 71 -12.41 10.07 -16.58
N PRO A 72 -12.07 9.77 -17.83
CA PRO A 72 -12.31 10.66 -18.93
C PRO A 72 -13.74 11.21 -18.88
N ALA A 73 -13.82 12.52 -18.64
CA ALA A 73 -15.07 13.18 -18.25
C ALA A 73 -16.08 13.26 -19.40
N SER A 74 -15.76 12.72 -20.58
CA SER A 74 -16.61 12.77 -21.76
C SER A 74 -16.90 11.39 -22.37
N PRO A 75 -18.13 11.17 -22.89
CA PRO A 75 -18.47 9.96 -23.66
C PRO A 75 -17.57 9.73 -24.89
N ARG A 76 -16.86 10.76 -25.36
CA ARG A 76 -15.91 10.67 -26.48
C ARG A 76 -14.62 9.98 -26.07
N ASP A 77 -14.16 10.22 -24.86
CA ASP A 77 -12.94 9.61 -24.36
C ASP A 77 -13.14 8.13 -23.98
N LEU A 78 -14.37 7.73 -23.63
CA LEU A 78 -14.74 6.33 -23.54
C LEU A 78 -14.65 5.63 -24.91
N GLN A 79 -15.08 6.29 -25.99
CA GLN A 79 -14.95 5.75 -27.36
C GLN A 79 -13.47 5.59 -27.74
N VAL A 80 -12.63 6.59 -27.43
CA VAL A 80 -11.19 6.53 -27.69
C VAL A 80 -10.52 5.37 -26.95
N GLN A 81 -10.90 5.10 -25.69
CA GLN A 81 -10.35 3.96 -24.94
C GLN A 81 -10.82 2.62 -25.49
N VAL A 82 -12.08 2.51 -25.94
CA VAL A 82 -12.58 1.27 -26.57
C VAL A 82 -11.85 1.00 -27.89
N GLU A 83 -11.61 2.03 -28.69
CA GLU A 83 -10.80 1.94 -29.92
C GLU A 83 -9.38 1.45 -29.62
N GLN A 84 -8.73 2.02 -28.60
CA GLN A 84 -7.39 1.63 -28.17
C GLN A 84 -7.32 0.18 -27.65
N LEU A 85 -8.31 -0.24 -26.86
CA LEU A 85 -8.44 -1.62 -26.40
C LEU A 85 -8.64 -2.58 -27.57
N THR A 86 -9.42 -2.19 -28.58
CA THR A 86 -9.66 -2.99 -29.79
C THR A 86 -8.36 -3.18 -30.57
N GLN A 87 -7.58 -2.12 -30.79
CA GLN A 87 -6.28 -2.18 -31.45
C GLN A 87 -5.24 -3.02 -30.69
N LEU A 88 -5.25 -2.98 -29.35
CA LEU A 88 -4.37 -3.82 -28.53
C LEU A 88 -4.75 -5.30 -28.64
N VAL A 89 -6.06 -5.62 -28.59
CA VAL A 89 -6.54 -7.00 -28.77
C VAL A 89 -6.22 -7.52 -30.16
N GLU A 90 -6.42 -6.71 -31.21
CA GLU A 90 -6.05 -7.06 -32.58
C GLU A 90 -4.54 -7.23 -32.75
N GLY A 91 -3.74 -6.37 -32.11
CA GLY A 91 -2.28 -6.49 -32.06
C GLY A 91 -1.81 -7.77 -31.33
N ILE A 92 -2.49 -8.16 -30.26
CA ILE A 92 -2.25 -9.42 -29.56
C ILE A 92 -2.69 -10.60 -30.44
N ALA A 93 -3.86 -10.51 -31.08
CA ALA A 93 -4.41 -11.56 -31.94
C ALA A 93 -3.54 -11.83 -33.17
N SER A 94 -3.02 -10.78 -33.79
CA SER A 94 -2.08 -10.87 -34.92
C SER A 94 -0.72 -11.44 -34.50
N ARG A 95 -0.22 -11.11 -33.29
CA ARG A 95 0.98 -11.75 -32.72
C ARG A 95 0.73 -13.20 -32.26
N LEU A 96 -0.50 -13.56 -31.92
CA LEU A 96 -0.92 -14.91 -31.56
C LEU A 96 -1.20 -15.82 -32.79
N ALA A 97 -1.17 -15.30 -34.01
CA ALA A 97 -1.49 -16.07 -35.22
C ALA A 97 -0.34 -16.99 -35.69
N GLU A 98 0.84 -16.90 -35.09
CA GLU A 98 2.01 -17.75 -35.37
C GLU A 98 2.52 -18.41 -34.07
N PRO A 99 3.23 -19.56 -34.13
CA PRO A 99 3.07 -20.80 -33.34
C PRO A 99 3.15 -20.75 -31.79
N ALA A 100 3.22 -19.58 -31.18
CA ALA A 100 3.28 -19.33 -29.74
C ALA A 100 2.02 -19.76 -28.96
N ARG A 101 0.85 -19.89 -29.61
CA ARG A 101 -0.40 -20.37 -28.96
C ARG A 101 -0.21 -21.72 -28.27
N LYS A 102 0.40 -22.70 -28.93
CA LYS A 102 0.53 -24.05 -28.36
C LYS A 102 1.42 -24.07 -27.11
N SER A 103 2.51 -23.30 -27.09
CA SER A 103 3.46 -23.23 -25.97
C SER A 103 2.92 -22.43 -24.77
N PHE A 104 2.16 -21.35 -25.03
CA PHE A 104 1.58 -20.54 -23.97
C PHE A 104 0.46 -21.28 -23.22
N TRP A 105 -0.50 -21.88 -23.93
CA TRP A 105 -1.61 -22.61 -23.31
C TRP A 105 -1.15 -23.92 -22.64
N GLN A 106 -0.10 -24.60 -23.14
CA GLN A 106 0.54 -25.72 -22.42
C GLN A 106 1.22 -25.29 -21.12
N ARG A 107 1.71 -24.05 -21.00
CA ARG A 107 2.34 -23.57 -19.77
C ARG A 107 1.31 -23.11 -18.73
N VAL A 108 0.16 -22.63 -19.17
CA VAL A 108 -0.90 -22.09 -18.28
C VAL A 108 -1.89 -23.19 -17.83
N PHE A 109 -2.18 -24.18 -18.68
CA PHE A 109 -3.16 -25.24 -18.38
C PHE A 109 -2.55 -26.65 -18.40
N GLY A 110 -1.23 -26.76 -18.57
CA GLY A 110 -0.51 -28.03 -18.53
C GLY A 110 -0.03 -28.38 -17.12
N LYS A 111 -0.99 -28.61 -16.22
CA LYS A 111 -0.97 -29.77 -15.31
C LYS A 111 -2.39 -30.08 -14.85
#